data_AF-A0A5N0UWY8-F1
#
_entry.id   AF-A0A5N0UWY8-F1
#
_cell.length_a   1.000
_cell.length_b   1.000
_cell.length_c   1.000
_cell.angle_alpha   90.00
_cell.angle_beta   90.00
_cell.angle_gamma   90.00
#
_symmetry.space_group_name_H-M   'P 1'
#
loop_
_entity.id
_entity.type
_entity.pdbx_description
1 polymer ?
#
loop_
_entity_poly.entity_id
_entity_poly.type
_entity_poly.pdbx_seq_one_letter_code
_entity_poly.pdbx_strand_id
1 'polypeptide(L)'
;MQRQPFNGNRFEDRNADRNGCPVNGDSHGHAAAIDRNPDFDKHGNEHRDLYTKHPWRCLLVDKWADYSAGKLTGTALRAAGFTGVVRYIDDPENWRTKHTNNAEYASLVGAGLAVVLVMEVGTSDADGGYNQGVAYAKRALSGANALGYSGPIFFANDRTTVNVSLWRSYLDGAASVLGIGRVGAYGFKDAVNAAIGHASYFWQAGRQADVQSHVHLYQWNNGNTSVSGITCDINYLYKAISPVVAVASPSTARTTREELQMLLPPGEDMHMPIPASGLPPYFYIACAYGDTVDVHQIDYVGETKQDGSSDFKPGGFNDGSLDAAGFHGKNGKTWTFNSDKPGGRYATKIPDGTIYVSLRYSTKSNSAVAWVG
;
A
#
# COMPACT_ATOMS: atom_id res chain seq x y z
N MET A 1 56.58 48.89 31.86
CA MET A 1 57.16 48.71 30.52
C MET A 1 55.99 48.58 29.54
N GLN A 2 55.35 49.64 29.03
CA GLN A 2 55.76 50.56 27.93
C GLN A 2 56.55 49.82 26.83
N ARG A 3 56.12 49.75 25.56
CA ARG A 3 55.61 50.84 24.71
C ARG A 3 54.56 50.39 23.65
N GLN A 4 53.56 51.25 23.45
CA GLN A 4 52.69 51.48 22.27
C GLN A 4 53.53 52.14 21.11
N PRO A 5 53.05 52.50 19.88
CA PRO A 5 51.68 53.04 19.63
C PRO A 5 51.05 53.11 18.20
N PHE A 6 49.82 53.65 18.20
CA PHE A 6 49.20 54.70 17.32
C PHE A 6 48.48 54.40 15.98
N ASN A 7 47.21 54.89 15.94
CA ASN A 7 46.43 55.62 14.91
C ASN A 7 46.40 55.13 13.45
N GLY A 8 45.32 55.21 12.66
CA GLY A 8 44.05 55.92 12.76
C GLY A 8 43.63 56.43 11.36
N ASN A 9 42.35 56.29 11.01
CA ASN A 9 41.55 57.09 10.06
C ASN A 9 41.82 57.09 8.52
N ARG A 10 40.69 56.96 7.78
CA ARG A 10 40.11 57.92 6.79
C ARG A 10 40.15 57.64 5.26
N PHE A 11 38.96 57.86 4.65
CA PHE A 11 38.57 58.25 3.26
C PHE A 11 38.88 57.28 2.11
N GLU A 12 37.86 56.68 1.47
CA GLU A 12 37.02 57.17 0.34
C GLU A 12 37.71 57.14 -1.05
N ASP A 13 36.99 56.48 -1.97
CA ASP A 13 36.81 56.81 -3.40
C ASP A 13 37.97 56.72 -4.40
N ARG A 14 37.94 55.71 -5.29
CA ARG A 14 37.35 55.82 -6.66
C ARG A 14 37.70 54.63 -7.60
N ASN A 15 36.64 54.13 -8.26
CA ASN A 15 36.46 53.66 -9.64
C ASN A 15 37.63 53.10 -10.50
N ALA A 16 37.37 51.93 -11.09
CA ALA A 16 37.33 51.70 -12.55
C ALA A 16 36.74 50.29 -12.82
N ASP A 17 35.47 50.18 -13.23
CA ASP A 17 34.99 50.04 -14.62
C ASP A 17 35.30 48.69 -15.30
N ARG A 18 34.26 47.89 -15.58
CA ARG A 18 33.75 47.66 -16.96
C ARG A 18 32.44 46.85 -16.98
N ASN A 19 31.47 47.43 -17.66
CA ASN A 19 30.09 47.02 -17.92
C ASN A 19 29.96 45.97 -19.04
N GLY A 20 28.79 45.33 -19.13
CA GLY A 20 28.29 44.83 -20.43
C GLY A 20 27.19 43.78 -20.37
N CYS A 21 25.94 44.18 -20.08
CA CYS A 21 24.73 43.47 -20.50
C CYS A 21 24.31 43.99 -21.90
N PRO A 22 23.58 43.20 -22.71
CA PRO A 22 22.47 43.81 -23.43
C PRO A 22 21.17 42.99 -23.40
N VAL A 23 20.10 43.76 -23.56
CA VAL A 23 18.67 43.42 -23.52
C VAL A 23 18.07 43.49 -24.94
N ASN A 24 16.91 42.84 -25.10
CA ASN A 24 15.80 43.07 -26.05
C ASN A 24 15.74 42.30 -27.38
N GLY A 25 14.53 41.79 -27.67
CA GLY A 25 14.06 41.43 -29.01
C GLY A 25 12.87 40.45 -29.05
N ASP A 26 11.65 40.98 -29.04
CA ASP A 26 10.33 40.33 -29.08
C ASP A 26 10.06 39.30 -30.19
N SER A 27 9.12 38.36 -29.94
CA SER A 27 7.90 38.20 -30.76
C SER A 27 6.88 37.18 -30.18
N HIS A 28 5.68 37.68 -29.84
CA HIS A 28 4.32 37.10 -29.93
C HIS A 28 4.01 35.74 -29.22
N GLY A 29 2.93 35.52 -28.48
CA GLY A 29 1.72 36.26 -28.17
C GLY A 29 0.75 35.38 -27.37
N HIS A 30 -0.08 36.02 -26.54
CA HIS A 30 -1.34 35.54 -25.91
C HIS A 30 -1.28 34.29 -25.00
N ALA A 31 -1.12 34.52 -23.69
CA ALA A 31 -1.77 33.70 -22.67
C ALA A 31 -2.97 34.47 -22.11
N ALA A 32 -4.14 34.22 -22.68
CA ALA A 32 -5.42 34.59 -22.09
C ALA A 32 -5.69 33.67 -20.89
N ALA A 33 -6.22 34.25 -19.82
CA ALA A 33 -6.63 33.57 -18.61
C ALA A 33 -7.62 32.43 -18.90
N ILE A 34 -7.40 31.26 -18.30
CA ILE A 34 -8.44 30.29 -18.02
C ILE A 34 -8.39 30.01 -16.51
N ASP A 35 -9.49 30.40 -15.89
CA ASP A 35 -10.03 30.21 -14.56
C ASP A 35 -9.29 29.23 -13.61
N ARG A 36 -8.88 29.76 -12.44
CA ARG A 36 -8.49 28.95 -11.28
C ARG A 36 -9.77 28.49 -10.59
N ASN A 37 -9.95 27.18 -10.45
CA ASN A 37 -10.99 26.60 -9.60
C ASN A 37 -10.77 27.06 -8.13
N PRO A 38 -11.68 27.86 -7.54
CA PRO A 38 -11.47 28.51 -6.24
C PRO A 38 -11.67 27.58 -5.03
N ASP A 39 -11.95 26.28 -5.22
CA ASP A 39 -12.17 25.34 -4.11
C ASP A 39 -10.94 24.54 -3.67
N PHE A 40 -9.78 24.70 -4.33
CA PHE A 40 -8.55 24.00 -3.92
C PHE A 40 -7.77 24.69 -2.78
N ASP A 41 -8.11 25.94 -2.43
CA ASP A 41 -7.33 26.77 -1.50
C ASP A 41 -7.81 26.76 -0.04
N LYS A 42 -8.83 25.96 0.32
CA LYS A 42 -9.33 25.93 1.72
C LYS A 42 -8.71 24.88 2.64
N HIS A 43 -7.87 23.98 2.13
CA HIS A 43 -7.22 22.94 2.94
C HIS A 43 -5.69 22.82 2.76
N GLY A 44 -5.06 23.68 1.94
CA GLY A 44 -3.64 23.57 1.59
C GLY A 44 -2.65 23.96 2.68
N ASN A 45 -3.07 24.72 3.71
CA ASN A 45 -2.16 25.25 4.73
C ASN A 45 -1.99 24.36 5.97
N GLU A 46 -2.87 23.39 6.21
CA GLU A 46 -2.68 22.43 7.32
C GLU A 46 -1.71 21.30 6.94
N HIS A 47 -1.55 21.03 5.63
CA HIS A 47 -0.62 20.00 5.14
C HIS A 47 0.85 20.41 5.19
N ARG A 48 1.18 21.70 5.19
CA ARG A 48 2.57 22.20 5.19
C ARG A 48 3.21 22.26 6.57
N ASP A 49 2.43 22.47 7.62
CA ASP A 49 2.94 22.59 9.00
C ASP A 49 3.20 21.23 9.69
N LEU A 50 2.77 20.13 9.08
CA LEU A 50 3.00 18.77 9.57
C LEU A 50 4.43 18.26 9.32
N TYR A 51 5.18 18.89 8.41
CA TYR A 51 6.50 18.43 7.97
C TYR A 51 7.68 18.96 8.81
N THR A 52 7.50 20.03 9.58
CA THR A 52 8.62 20.71 10.27
C THR A 52 8.72 20.41 11.77
N LYS A 53 7.69 19.82 12.41
CA LYS A 53 7.64 19.66 13.88
C LYS A 53 7.81 18.23 14.42
N HIS A 54 7.79 17.19 13.59
CA HIS A 54 7.84 15.80 14.05
C HIS A 54 8.70 14.89 13.15
N PRO A 55 9.99 14.69 13.46
CA PRO A 55 10.92 13.89 12.65
C PRO A 55 10.58 12.38 12.56
N TRP A 56 9.51 11.92 13.22
CA TRP A 56 9.05 10.52 13.21
C TRP A 56 7.92 10.24 12.21
N ARG A 57 7.46 11.24 11.44
CA ARG A 57 6.23 11.16 10.63
C ARG A 57 6.44 10.83 9.14
N CYS A 58 7.63 10.40 8.75
CA CYS A 58 7.96 10.02 7.35
C CYS A 58 8.29 8.52 7.20
N LEU A 59 7.54 7.66 7.90
CA LEU A 59 7.36 6.27 7.51
C LEU A 59 5.92 6.12 7.05
N LEU A 60 5.70 5.47 5.90
CA LEU A 60 4.38 5.01 5.47
C LEU A 60 3.76 4.25 6.66
N VAL A 61 2.80 4.85 7.35
CA VAL A 61 2.12 4.20 8.46
C VAL A 61 1.13 3.23 7.82
N ASP A 62 1.46 1.95 7.87
CA ASP A 62 0.62 0.88 7.33
C ASP A 62 -0.79 0.96 7.94
N LYS A 63 -1.79 1.09 7.07
CA LYS A 63 -3.20 1.25 7.45
C LYS A 63 -3.85 -0.13 7.53
N TRP A 64 -4.37 -0.48 8.69
CA TRP A 64 -5.01 -1.77 8.96
C TRP A 64 -6.50 -1.58 9.23
N ALA A 65 -7.31 -2.57 8.90
CA ALA A 65 -8.75 -2.56 9.18
C ALA A 65 -9.12 -3.54 10.30
N ASP A 66 -10.10 -3.18 11.12
CA ASP A 66 -10.86 -4.15 11.90
C ASP A 66 -12.35 -3.93 11.66
N TYR A 67 -13.15 -5.01 11.68
CA TYR A 67 -14.55 -4.97 11.30
C TYR A 67 -15.31 -6.20 11.82
N SER A 68 -16.60 -6.04 12.12
CA SER A 68 -17.42 -7.06 12.79
C SER A 68 -18.77 -7.35 12.11
N ALA A 69 -19.26 -6.45 11.24
CA ALA A 69 -20.58 -6.55 10.63
C ALA A 69 -20.67 -7.56 9.47
N GLY A 70 -19.53 -8.11 9.02
CA GLY A 70 -19.48 -9.06 7.92
C GLY A 70 -18.06 -9.53 7.63
N LYS A 71 -17.90 -10.22 6.50
CA LYS A 71 -16.61 -10.69 5.99
C LYS A 71 -16.27 -9.92 4.72
N LEU A 72 -14.99 -9.57 4.56
CA LEU A 72 -14.49 -8.85 3.39
C LEU A 72 -13.46 -9.70 2.67
N THR A 73 -13.34 -9.51 1.36
CA THR A 73 -12.26 -10.12 0.58
C THR A 73 -10.98 -9.31 0.75
N GLY A 74 -9.84 -9.99 0.67
CA GLY A 74 -8.54 -9.32 0.71
C GLY A 74 -8.37 -8.29 -0.42
N THR A 75 -8.86 -8.60 -1.61
CA THR A 75 -8.84 -7.68 -2.76
C THR A 75 -9.61 -6.38 -2.50
N ALA A 76 -10.80 -6.46 -1.90
CA ALA A 76 -11.59 -5.27 -1.57
C ALA A 76 -10.87 -4.36 -0.55
N LEU A 77 -10.23 -4.97 0.45
CA LEU A 77 -9.44 -4.25 1.45
C LEU A 77 -8.17 -3.62 0.87
N ARG A 78 -7.47 -4.33 -0.02
CA ARG A 78 -6.32 -3.79 -0.76
C ARG A 78 -6.71 -2.60 -1.63
N ALA A 79 -7.83 -2.70 -2.36
CA ALA A 79 -8.37 -1.61 -3.17
C ALA A 79 -8.75 -0.39 -2.32
N ALA A 80 -9.19 -0.60 -1.07
CA ALA A 80 -9.43 0.46 -0.08
C ALA A 80 -8.14 0.99 0.59
N GLY A 81 -6.97 0.51 0.18
CA GLY A 81 -5.66 0.96 0.64
C GLY A 81 -5.26 0.42 2.02
N PHE A 82 -5.84 -0.70 2.46
CA PHE A 82 -5.39 -1.39 3.66
C PHE A 82 -4.22 -2.33 3.34
N THR A 83 -3.26 -2.41 4.25
CA THR A 83 -2.09 -3.30 4.17
C THR A 83 -2.13 -4.42 5.21
N GLY A 84 -3.06 -4.35 6.18
CA GLY A 84 -3.33 -5.43 7.11
C GLY A 84 -4.72 -5.37 7.72
N VAL A 85 -5.03 -6.37 8.54
CA VAL A 85 -6.30 -6.50 9.25
C VAL A 85 -6.16 -7.12 10.62
N VAL A 86 -7.03 -6.69 11.54
CA VAL A 86 -7.32 -7.39 12.79
C VAL A 86 -8.68 -8.08 12.64
N ARG A 87 -8.72 -9.41 12.75
CA ARG A 87 -9.95 -10.19 12.56
C ARG A 87 -10.38 -10.92 13.81
N TYR A 88 -11.68 -10.90 14.08
CA TYR A 88 -12.22 -11.61 15.24
C TYR A 88 -12.11 -13.12 15.05
N ILE A 89 -11.65 -13.83 16.07
CA ILE A 89 -11.54 -15.29 16.09
C ILE A 89 -12.35 -15.85 17.26
N ASP A 90 -12.78 -17.10 17.09
CA ASP A 90 -13.41 -17.91 18.14
C ASP A 90 -13.14 -19.38 17.82
N ASP A 91 -13.63 -20.28 18.66
CA ASP A 91 -13.76 -21.69 18.30
C ASP A 91 -14.61 -21.82 17.01
N PRO A 92 -14.27 -22.73 16.07
CA PRO A 92 -15.02 -22.92 14.83
C PRO A 92 -16.52 -23.13 15.02
N GLU A 93 -16.95 -23.76 16.12
CA GLU A 93 -18.37 -23.97 16.44
C GLU A 93 -19.12 -22.64 16.70
N ASN A 94 -18.38 -21.61 17.13
CA ASN A 94 -18.88 -20.27 17.43
C ASN A 94 -18.69 -19.29 16.28
N TRP A 95 -18.11 -19.69 15.14
CA TRP A 95 -17.94 -18.79 14.00
C TRP A 95 -19.30 -18.33 13.49
N ARG A 96 -19.46 -17.00 13.42
CA ARG A 96 -20.67 -16.32 12.93
C ARG A 96 -20.22 -15.16 12.05
N THR A 97 -21.10 -14.19 11.79
CA THR A 97 -20.81 -13.01 10.97
C THR A 97 -19.52 -12.29 11.39
N LYS A 98 -19.34 -12.04 12.70
CA LYS A 98 -18.19 -11.33 13.28
C LYS A 98 -16.84 -12.02 13.04
N HIS A 99 -16.83 -13.35 13.14
CA HIS A 99 -15.60 -14.15 13.14
C HIS A 99 -15.07 -14.44 11.74
N THR A 100 -13.75 -14.40 11.56
CA THR A 100 -13.09 -14.90 10.35
C THR A 100 -13.23 -16.42 10.25
N ASN A 101 -13.29 -16.93 9.02
CA ASN A 101 -13.28 -18.36 8.72
C ASN A 101 -12.17 -18.66 7.69
N ASN A 102 -12.03 -19.94 7.31
CA ASN A 102 -11.00 -20.38 6.36
C ASN A 102 -11.05 -19.62 5.03
N ALA A 103 -12.24 -19.37 4.48
CA ALA A 103 -12.40 -18.69 3.19
C ALA A 103 -11.98 -17.22 3.26
N GLU A 104 -12.41 -16.49 4.29
CA GLU A 104 -11.99 -15.11 4.51
C GLU A 104 -10.49 -15.04 4.77
N TYR A 105 -9.97 -15.86 5.68
CA TYR A 105 -8.55 -15.88 6.01
C TYR A 105 -7.66 -16.17 4.78
N ALA A 106 -8.00 -17.18 3.97
CA ALA A 106 -7.30 -17.47 2.73
C ALA A 106 -7.37 -16.30 1.73
N SER A 107 -8.52 -15.61 1.65
CA SER A 107 -8.66 -14.42 0.79
C SER A 107 -7.77 -13.25 1.27
N LEU A 108 -7.73 -13.00 2.58
CA LEU A 108 -6.91 -11.93 3.17
C LEU A 108 -5.42 -12.19 2.94
N VAL A 109 -4.99 -13.40 3.27
CA VAL A 109 -3.61 -13.86 3.12
C VAL A 109 -3.19 -13.89 1.65
N GLY A 110 -4.05 -14.40 0.77
CA GLY A 110 -3.81 -14.46 -0.68
C GLY A 110 -3.71 -13.08 -1.34
N ALA A 111 -4.31 -12.05 -0.75
CA ALA A 111 -4.17 -10.66 -1.18
C ALA A 111 -2.95 -9.94 -0.58
N GLY A 112 -2.09 -10.65 0.16
CA GLY A 112 -0.89 -10.11 0.77
C GLY A 112 -1.16 -9.17 1.95
N LEU A 113 -2.32 -9.27 2.60
CA LEU A 113 -2.60 -8.51 3.83
C LEU A 113 -1.90 -9.17 5.02
N ALA A 114 -1.30 -8.33 5.87
CA ALA A 114 -0.93 -8.75 7.21
C ALA A 114 -2.19 -9.10 8.01
N VAL A 115 -2.26 -10.28 8.63
CA VAL A 115 -3.41 -10.69 9.45
C VAL A 115 -2.98 -10.92 10.88
N VAL A 116 -3.69 -10.30 11.83
CA VAL A 116 -3.68 -10.66 13.24
C VAL A 116 -5.10 -10.95 13.73
N LEU A 117 -5.22 -11.72 14.81
CA LEU A 117 -6.52 -12.13 15.33
C LEU A 117 -6.85 -11.40 16.64
N VAL A 118 -8.13 -11.25 16.94
CA VAL A 118 -8.64 -10.74 18.22
C VAL A 118 -9.72 -11.65 18.78
N MET A 119 -9.65 -11.93 20.08
CA MET A 119 -10.67 -12.65 20.84
C MET A 119 -11.47 -11.63 21.65
N GLU A 120 -12.76 -11.52 21.32
CA GLU A 120 -13.71 -10.63 22.00
C GLU A 120 -15.14 -11.16 21.83
N VAL A 121 -15.71 -11.66 22.91
CA VAL A 121 -17.12 -12.04 23.01
C VAL A 121 -17.96 -10.83 23.41
N GLY A 122 -17.46 -10.03 24.36
CA GLY A 122 -18.09 -8.79 24.78
C GLY A 122 -17.14 -7.85 25.52
N THR A 123 -17.66 -6.73 25.98
CA THR A 123 -16.82 -5.68 26.61
C THR A 123 -16.36 -6.04 28.03
N SER A 124 -16.99 -7.04 28.68
CA SER A 124 -16.68 -7.52 30.04
C SER A 124 -15.68 -8.68 30.11
N ASP A 125 -15.13 -9.13 28.99
CA ASP A 125 -14.38 -10.40 28.95
C ASP A 125 -13.25 -10.46 30.00
N ALA A 126 -12.58 -9.33 30.24
CA ALA A 126 -11.53 -9.18 31.23
C ALA A 126 -12.00 -9.37 32.69
N ASP A 127 -13.27 -9.13 33.00
CA ASP A 127 -13.82 -9.18 34.37
C ASP A 127 -13.80 -10.60 34.95
N GLY A 128 -13.76 -11.62 34.10
CA GLY A 128 -13.65 -13.02 34.52
C GLY A 128 -12.23 -13.46 34.93
N GLY A 129 -11.24 -12.57 34.82
CA GLY A 129 -9.85 -12.82 35.23
C GLY A 129 -9.23 -14.05 34.60
N TYR A 130 -8.34 -14.72 35.33
CA TYR A 130 -7.54 -15.86 34.84
C TYR A 130 -8.34 -16.95 34.15
N ASN A 131 -9.41 -17.44 34.78
CA ASN A 131 -10.18 -18.56 34.25
C ASN A 131 -10.86 -18.21 32.93
N GLN A 132 -11.32 -16.96 32.79
CA GLN A 132 -11.90 -16.47 31.56
C GLN A 132 -10.84 -16.33 30.46
N GLY A 133 -9.64 -15.89 30.83
CA GLY A 133 -8.46 -15.82 29.95
C GLY A 133 -8.12 -17.19 29.37
N VAL A 134 -8.02 -18.21 30.24
CA VAL A 134 -7.77 -19.60 29.82
C VAL A 134 -8.87 -20.09 28.88
N ALA A 135 -10.15 -19.87 29.23
CA ALA A 135 -11.27 -20.34 28.43
C ALA A 135 -11.29 -19.71 27.04
N TYR A 136 -11.04 -18.41 26.94
CA TYR A 136 -11.08 -17.69 25.67
C TYR A 136 -9.83 -17.93 24.83
N ALA A 137 -8.67 -18.12 25.47
CA ALA A 137 -7.47 -18.53 24.76
C ALA A 137 -7.58 -19.93 24.16
N LYS A 138 -8.28 -20.86 24.81
CA LYS A 138 -8.56 -22.18 24.22
C LYS A 138 -9.46 -22.07 22.99
N ARG A 139 -10.53 -21.27 23.05
CA ARG A 139 -11.41 -20.99 21.90
C ARG A 139 -10.64 -20.35 20.75
N ALA A 140 -9.88 -19.29 21.06
CA ALA A 140 -9.05 -18.60 20.08
C ALA A 140 -7.98 -19.50 19.46
N LEU A 141 -7.35 -20.38 20.25
CA LEU A 141 -6.39 -21.37 19.77
C LEU A 141 -7.05 -22.39 18.83
N SER A 142 -8.24 -22.89 19.18
CA SER A 142 -9.03 -23.80 18.33
C SER A 142 -9.32 -23.16 16.97
N GLY A 143 -9.81 -21.92 16.96
CA GLY A 143 -10.02 -21.15 15.73
C GLY A 143 -8.74 -20.92 14.95
N ALA A 144 -7.67 -20.46 15.62
CA ALA A 144 -6.38 -20.22 14.99
C ALA A 144 -5.82 -21.49 14.34
N ASN A 145 -5.92 -22.65 15.00
CA ASN A 145 -5.51 -23.94 14.45
C ASN A 145 -6.32 -24.31 13.21
N ALA A 146 -7.63 -24.08 13.22
CA ALA A 146 -8.48 -24.34 12.06
C ALA A 146 -8.12 -23.47 10.84
N LEU A 147 -7.58 -22.27 11.06
CA LEU A 147 -7.07 -21.38 10.01
C LEU A 147 -5.60 -21.70 9.61
N GLY A 148 -4.89 -22.52 10.37
CA GLY A 148 -3.43 -22.66 10.23
C GLY A 148 -2.64 -21.42 10.68
N TYR A 149 -3.20 -20.61 11.58
CA TYR A 149 -2.62 -19.37 12.07
C TYR A 149 -1.77 -19.56 13.34
N SER A 150 -0.50 -19.15 13.29
CA SER A 150 0.45 -19.25 14.40
C SER A 150 0.83 -17.90 15.03
N GLY A 151 0.28 -16.80 14.53
CA GLY A 151 0.63 -15.45 14.99
C GLY A 151 -0.01 -15.03 16.31
N PRO A 152 0.15 -13.74 16.69
CA PRO A 152 -0.45 -13.15 17.88
C PRO A 152 -1.97 -13.11 17.84
N ILE A 153 -2.57 -13.23 19.03
CA ILE A 153 -4.01 -13.06 19.25
C ILE A 153 -4.18 -11.98 20.30
N PHE A 154 -4.85 -10.90 19.94
CA PHE A 154 -5.22 -9.83 20.85
C PHE A 154 -6.40 -10.27 21.70
N PHE A 155 -6.31 -10.01 23.00
CA PHE A 155 -7.41 -10.16 23.94
C PHE A 155 -7.94 -8.77 24.24
N ALA A 156 -9.25 -8.61 24.24
CA ALA A 156 -9.88 -7.30 24.30
C ALA A 156 -10.28 -6.89 25.72
N ASN A 157 -10.02 -5.63 26.05
CA ASN A 157 -10.72 -4.88 27.08
C ASN A 157 -11.34 -3.63 26.44
N ASP A 158 -12.53 -3.82 25.86
CA ASP A 158 -13.24 -2.79 25.09
C ASP A 158 -14.05 -1.86 26.00
N ARG A 159 -13.37 -1.27 26.99
CA ARG A 159 -13.94 -0.30 27.93
C ARG A 159 -12.94 0.80 28.22
N THR A 160 -13.44 2.01 28.44
CA THR A 160 -12.63 3.17 28.84
C THR A 160 -12.08 3.04 30.27
N THR A 161 -12.61 2.11 31.07
CA THR A 161 -12.16 1.80 32.43
C THR A 161 -11.59 0.40 32.52
N VAL A 162 -10.56 0.22 33.33
CA VAL A 162 -9.92 -1.09 33.54
C VAL A 162 -9.84 -1.45 35.03
N ASN A 163 -10.29 -2.66 35.38
CA ASN A 163 -9.86 -3.29 36.62
C ASN A 163 -8.48 -3.93 36.37
N VAL A 164 -7.43 -3.25 36.81
CA VAL A 164 -6.02 -3.65 36.53
C VAL A 164 -5.73 -5.07 36.99
N SER A 165 -6.24 -5.50 38.15
CA SER A 165 -5.98 -6.84 38.67
C SER A 165 -6.63 -7.93 37.82
N LEU A 166 -7.90 -7.74 37.46
CA LEU A 166 -8.63 -8.71 36.63
C LEU A 166 -8.08 -8.74 35.21
N TRP A 167 -7.74 -7.59 34.65
CA TRP A 167 -7.16 -7.48 33.32
C TRP A 167 -5.82 -8.21 33.18
N ARG A 168 -4.89 -8.00 34.13
CA ARG A 168 -3.62 -8.72 34.16
C ARG A 168 -3.84 -10.23 34.31
N SER A 169 -4.72 -10.61 35.22
CA SER A 169 -5.08 -12.00 35.46
C SER A 169 -5.66 -12.67 34.21
N TYR A 170 -6.52 -11.98 33.47
CA TYR A 170 -7.09 -12.43 32.19
C TYR A 170 -6.02 -12.67 31.12
N LEU A 171 -5.08 -11.73 30.96
CA LEU A 171 -3.95 -11.88 30.05
C LEU A 171 -3.01 -13.03 30.47
N ASP A 172 -2.75 -13.20 31.78
CA ASP A 172 -1.95 -14.32 32.30
C ASP A 172 -2.61 -15.68 32.02
N GLY A 173 -3.94 -15.75 32.16
CA GLY A 173 -4.71 -16.94 31.80
C GLY A 173 -4.63 -17.25 30.31
N ALA A 174 -4.62 -16.23 29.45
CA ALA A 174 -4.39 -16.43 28.03
C ALA A 174 -2.96 -16.89 27.72
N ALA A 175 -1.97 -16.29 28.38
CA ALA A 175 -0.55 -16.62 28.24
C ALA A 175 -0.25 -18.05 28.69
N SER A 176 -0.97 -18.60 29.68
CA SER A 176 -0.80 -20.00 30.10
C SER A 176 -1.21 -21.01 29.03
N VAL A 177 -1.99 -20.60 28.02
CA VAL A 177 -2.45 -21.46 26.91
C VAL A 177 -1.63 -21.22 25.65
N LEU A 178 -1.42 -19.94 25.29
CA LEU A 178 -0.79 -19.57 24.01
C LEU A 178 0.72 -19.35 24.12
N GLY A 179 1.23 -19.17 25.34
CA GLY A 179 2.53 -18.54 25.60
C GLY A 179 2.45 -17.02 25.47
N ILE A 180 3.15 -16.29 26.35
CA ILE A 180 3.13 -14.81 26.37
C ILE A 180 3.56 -14.19 25.03
N GLY A 181 4.43 -14.86 24.28
CA GLY A 181 4.90 -14.43 22.97
C GLY A 181 3.83 -14.41 21.87
N ARG A 182 2.62 -14.93 22.13
CA ARG A 182 1.46 -14.85 21.23
C ARG A 182 0.31 -14.01 21.78
N VAL A 183 0.42 -13.49 23.01
CA VAL A 183 -0.64 -12.69 23.63
C VAL A 183 -0.49 -11.23 23.24
N GLY A 184 -1.54 -10.67 22.64
CA GLY A 184 -1.72 -9.24 22.45
C GLY A 184 -2.78 -8.68 23.40
N ALA A 185 -2.66 -7.39 23.73
CA ALA A 185 -3.61 -6.65 24.55
C ALA A 185 -4.25 -5.54 23.72
N TYR A 186 -5.59 -5.54 23.64
CA TYR A 186 -6.38 -4.44 23.08
C TYR A 186 -7.10 -3.66 24.18
N GLY A 187 -7.08 -2.34 24.09
CA GLY A 187 -7.90 -1.46 24.93
C GLY A 187 -7.44 -0.01 24.91
N PHE A 188 -8.03 0.82 25.78
CA PHE A 188 -7.61 2.21 25.95
C PHE A 188 -6.27 2.31 26.70
N LYS A 189 -5.69 3.52 26.75
CA LYS A 189 -4.38 3.83 27.36
C LYS A 189 -4.11 3.10 28.67
N ASP A 190 -5.03 3.13 29.62
CA ASP A 190 -4.82 2.51 30.93
C ASP A 190 -4.79 0.98 30.86
N ALA A 191 -5.57 0.36 29.97
CA ALA A 191 -5.55 -1.08 29.75
C ALA A 191 -4.25 -1.53 29.07
N VAL A 192 -3.79 -0.83 28.02
CA VAL A 192 -2.53 -1.19 27.35
C VAL A 192 -1.31 -0.97 28.26
N ASN A 193 -1.31 0.08 29.08
CA ASN A 193 -0.27 0.30 30.10
C ASN A 193 -0.27 -0.81 31.16
N ALA A 194 -1.45 -1.19 31.65
CA ALA A 194 -1.58 -2.24 32.66
C ALA A 194 -1.15 -3.62 32.16
N ALA A 195 -1.17 -3.85 30.83
CA ALA A 195 -0.80 -5.10 30.18
C ALA A 195 0.72 -5.33 30.03
N ILE A 196 1.56 -4.32 30.31
CA ILE A 196 3.02 -4.48 30.24
C ILE A 196 3.46 -5.60 31.19
N GLY A 197 4.20 -6.58 30.66
CA GLY A 197 4.63 -7.78 31.39
C GLY A 197 3.62 -8.94 31.34
N HIS A 198 2.41 -8.72 30.84
CA HIS A 198 1.34 -9.72 30.70
C HIS A 198 0.95 -9.99 29.23
N ALA A 199 1.40 -9.15 28.30
CA ALA A 199 1.25 -9.32 26.86
C ALA A 199 2.53 -8.90 26.13
N SER A 200 2.71 -9.38 24.89
CA SER A 200 3.83 -9.03 24.02
C SER A 200 3.47 -8.00 22.95
N TYR A 201 2.20 -7.93 22.55
CA TYR A 201 1.70 -6.98 21.54
C TYR A 201 0.64 -6.07 22.12
N PHE A 202 0.58 -4.83 21.63
CA PHE A 202 -0.26 -3.79 22.21
C PHE A 202 -1.01 -3.06 21.09
N TRP A 203 -2.34 -3.12 21.15
CA TRP A 203 -3.26 -2.44 20.25
C TRP A 203 -4.07 -1.43 21.04
N GLN A 204 -3.77 -0.14 20.87
CA GLN A 204 -4.39 0.92 21.67
C GLN A 204 -5.55 1.59 20.92
N ALA A 205 -6.68 1.74 21.59
CA ALA A 205 -7.78 2.62 21.18
C ALA A 205 -7.70 4.00 21.86
N GLY A 206 -8.34 5.00 21.26
CA GLY A 206 -8.59 6.30 21.85
C GLY A 206 -7.94 7.47 21.12
N ARG A 207 -7.54 8.50 21.87
CA ARG A 207 -7.00 9.75 21.30
C ARG A 207 -5.58 9.56 20.78
N GLN A 208 -5.28 10.09 19.60
CA GLN A 208 -3.95 9.97 19.00
C GLN A 208 -2.85 10.62 19.86
N ALA A 209 -3.15 11.72 20.53
CA ALA A 209 -2.22 12.40 21.43
C ALA A 209 -1.84 11.56 22.66
N ASP A 210 -2.61 10.51 22.98
CA ASP A 210 -2.42 9.63 24.13
C ASP A 210 -1.77 8.28 23.77
N VAL A 211 -1.39 8.07 22.51
CA VAL A 211 -0.78 6.81 22.05
C VAL A 211 0.56 6.59 22.76
N GLN A 212 0.70 5.42 23.37
CA GLN A 212 1.90 5.07 24.13
C GLN A 212 3.02 4.57 23.22
N SER A 213 4.28 4.79 23.64
CA SER A 213 5.46 4.46 22.84
C SER A 213 5.71 2.95 22.67
N HIS A 214 5.06 2.09 23.45
CA HIS A 214 5.16 0.61 23.35
C HIS A 214 4.06 0.00 22.45
N VAL A 215 3.15 0.82 21.91
CA VAL A 215 2.04 0.37 21.07
C VAL A 215 2.54 -0.12 19.71
N HIS A 216 1.95 -1.22 19.25
CA HIS A 216 2.17 -1.80 17.93
C HIS A 216 1.13 -1.33 16.93
N LEU A 217 -0.15 -1.33 17.32
CA LEU A 217 -1.28 -0.88 16.52
C LEU A 217 -2.06 0.20 17.27
N TYR A 218 -2.47 1.26 16.57
CA TYR A 218 -3.32 2.30 17.12
C TYR A 218 -4.64 2.37 16.35
N GLN A 219 -5.77 2.12 17.02
CA GLN A 219 -7.10 2.36 16.47
C GLN A 219 -7.44 3.85 16.54
N TRP A 220 -7.73 4.45 15.41
CA TRP A 220 -8.09 5.86 15.31
C TRP A 220 -9.60 6.05 15.43
N ASN A 221 -10.07 6.38 16.63
CA ASN A 221 -11.50 6.48 16.95
C ASN A 221 -12.19 7.78 16.49
N ASN A 222 -11.54 8.65 15.71
CA ASN A 222 -12.20 9.86 15.18
C ASN A 222 -12.95 9.61 13.87
N GLY A 223 -12.89 8.40 13.32
CA GLY A 223 -13.59 8.05 12.10
C GLY A 223 -13.47 6.57 11.77
N ASN A 224 -14.26 6.17 10.80
CA ASN A 224 -14.23 4.85 10.17
C ASN A 224 -14.36 5.02 8.66
N THR A 225 -14.23 3.92 7.92
CA THR A 225 -14.49 3.89 6.47
C THR A 225 -15.43 2.74 6.14
N SER A 226 -16.04 2.79 4.95
CA SER A 226 -16.81 1.66 4.43
C SER A 226 -16.03 0.95 3.32
N VAL A 227 -16.02 -0.38 3.34
CA VAL A 227 -15.49 -1.22 2.27
C VAL A 227 -16.61 -2.20 1.90
N SER A 228 -17.06 -2.17 0.64
CA SER A 228 -18.16 -3.02 0.18
C SER A 228 -19.42 -2.97 1.08
N GLY A 229 -19.74 -1.80 1.63
CA GLY A 229 -20.88 -1.60 2.53
C GLY A 229 -20.66 -2.01 3.99
N ILE A 230 -19.47 -2.52 4.36
CA ILE A 230 -19.11 -2.90 5.73
C ILE A 230 -18.26 -1.81 6.36
N THR A 231 -18.70 -1.31 7.51
CA THR A 231 -17.93 -0.35 8.32
C THR A 231 -16.66 -1.01 8.85
N CYS A 232 -15.53 -0.35 8.63
CA CYS A 232 -14.21 -0.75 9.06
C CYS A 232 -13.58 0.38 9.90
N ASP A 233 -13.12 0.02 11.10
CA ASP A 233 -12.32 0.90 11.92
C ASP A 233 -10.89 0.96 11.38
N ILE A 234 -10.28 2.14 11.50
CA ILE A 234 -8.97 2.43 10.93
C ILE A 234 -7.91 2.26 12.01
N ASN A 235 -6.93 1.42 11.73
CA ASN A 235 -5.81 1.14 12.58
C ASN A 235 -4.50 1.54 11.90
N TYR A 236 -3.55 2.00 12.68
CA TYR A 236 -2.24 2.42 12.20
C TYR A 236 -1.15 1.58 12.84
N LEU A 237 -0.31 0.96 12.03
CA LEU A 237 0.84 0.19 12.49
C LEU A 237 2.00 1.11 12.88
N TYR A 238 2.36 1.12 14.15
CA TYR A 238 3.45 1.92 14.71
C TYR A 238 4.72 1.10 14.93
N LYS A 239 4.56 -0.22 15.15
CA LYS A 239 5.67 -1.17 15.28
C LYS A 239 5.31 -2.48 14.60
N ALA A 240 6.31 -3.13 14.03
CA ALA A 240 6.15 -4.45 13.44
C ALA A 240 5.60 -5.46 14.46
N ILE A 241 4.68 -6.30 14.01
CA ILE A 241 4.17 -7.45 14.75
C ILE A 241 4.80 -8.71 14.14
N SER A 242 5.17 -9.70 14.96
CA SER A 242 5.79 -10.95 14.48
C SER A 242 5.41 -12.14 15.37
N PRO A 243 5.21 -13.35 14.84
CA PRO A 243 4.98 -13.63 13.44
C PRO A 243 3.57 -13.13 13.10
N VAL A 244 3.44 -12.04 12.34
CA VAL A 244 2.27 -11.97 11.47
C VAL A 244 2.43 -13.18 10.56
N VAL A 245 1.37 -13.96 10.34
CA VAL A 245 1.36 -14.84 9.17
C VAL A 245 1.27 -13.92 7.95
N ALA A 246 2.36 -13.22 7.67
CA ALA A 246 2.81 -13.12 6.32
C ALA A 246 3.11 -14.59 5.98
N VAL A 247 2.36 -15.16 5.04
CA VAL A 247 3.02 -16.11 4.14
C VAL A 247 4.33 -15.44 3.82
N ALA A 248 5.44 -16.20 3.97
CA ALA A 248 6.76 -15.78 3.57
C ALA A 248 6.59 -14.74 2.49
N SER A 249 7.10 -13.52 2.72
CA SER A 249 7.23 -12.58 1.61
C SER A 249 7.62 -13.47 0.43
N PRO A 250 6.84 -13.53 -0.68
CA PRO A 250 7.53 -13.93 -1.91
C PRO A 250 8.72 -13.02 -1.86
N SER A 251 9.91 -13.63 -1.81
CA SER A 251 11.10 -12.99 -1.27
C SER A 251 11.10 -11.54 -1.71
N THR A 252 11.62 -10.62 -0.92
CA THR A 252 12.02 -9.35 -1.52
C THR A 252 13.14 -9.57 -2.57
N ALA A 253 13.01 -10.50 -3.52
CA ALA A 253 12.67 -10.04 -4.85
C ALA A 253 11.76 -8.80 -4.72
N ARG A 254 12.42 -7.65 -4.53
CA ARG A 254 12.26 -6.64 -5.55
C ARG A 254 12.12 -7.46 -6.82
N THR A 255 10.93 -7.53 -7.39
CA THR A 255 10.85 -7.68 -8.83
C THR A 255 11.66 -6.48 -9.29
N THR A 256 12.97 -6.69 -9.41
CA THR A 256 13.78 -5.78 -10.16
C THR A 256 13.07 -5.77 -11.49
N ARG A 257 13.11 -4.64 -12.17
CA ARG A 257 12.49 -4.50 -13.48
C ARG A 257 12.90 -5.66 -14.42
N GLU A 258 14.01 -6.34 -14.12
CA GLU A 258 14.51 -7.57 -14.74
C GLU A 258 13.65 -8.85 -14.52
N GLU A 259 12.95 -9.04 -13.41
CA GLU A 259 12.16 -10.28 -13.15
C GLU A 259 10.82 -10.33 -13.90
N LEU A 260 10.36 -9.18 -14.38
CA LEU A 260 9.17 -9.05 -15.24
C LEU A 260 9.53 -8.98 -16.72
N GLN A 261 10.82 -8.93 -17.05
CA GLN A 261 11.30 -8.97 -18.43
C GLN A 261 11.12 -10.36 -19.00
N MET A 262 10.25 -10.45 -19.99
CA MET A 262 10.11 -11.64 -20.80
C MET A 262 11.03 -11.51 -22.02
N LEU A 263 11.91 -12.49 -22.20
CA LEU A 263 12.67 -12.61 -23.44
C LEU A 263 11.68 -12.78 -24.60
N LEU A 264 11.90 -12.03 -25.66
CA LEU A 264 11.23 -12.17 -26.94
C LEU A 264 12.15 -13.01 -27.84
N PRO A 265 11.85 -14.30 -28.08
CA PRO A 265 12.65 -15.11 -29.00
C PRO A 265 12.77 -14.46 -30.38
N PRO A 266 13.93 -14.57 -31.05
CA PRO A 266 14.07 -14.19 -32.45
C PRO A 266 13.13 -15.03 -33.32
N GLY A 267 12.54 -14.38 -34.31
CA GLY A 267 11.57 -15.01 -35.20
C GLY A 267 10.82 -13.99 -36.01
N GLU A 268 10.02 -14.48 -36.96
CA GLU A 268 9.09 -13.69 -37.73
C GLU A 268 7.67 -13.95 -37.21
N ASP A 269 6.92 -12.88 -37.03
CA ASP A 269 5.49 -12.89 -36.69
C ASP A 269 5.11 -13.67 -35.40
N MET A 270 6.01 -13.63 -34.42
CA MET A 270 5.89 -14.28 -33.12
C MET A 270 4.76 -13.64 -32.29
N HIS A 271 4.13 -14.46 -31.43
CA HIS A 271 3.10 -14.02 -30.47
C HIS A 271 3.57 -14.29 -29.05
N MET A 272 3.47 -13.29 -28.18
CA MET A 272 3.89 -13.38 -26.79
C MET A 272 2.88 -12.69 -25.85
N PRO A 273 2.31 -13.42 -24.87
CA PRO A 273 1.53 -12.82 -23.81
C PRO A 273 2.44 -12.25 -22.71
N ILE A 274 2.29 -10.97 -22.39
CA ILE A 274 3.06 -10.26 -21.37
C ILE A 274 2.15 -9.98 -20.15
N PRO A 275 2.39 -10.59 -18.98
CA PRO A 275 1.55 -10.41 -17.79
C PRO A 275 1.45 -8.94 -17.34
N ALA A 276 0.25 -8.52 -16.93
CA ALA A 276 -0.03 -7.14 -16.50
C ALA A 276 -0.76 -7.04 -15.15
N SER A 277 -1.35 -8.14 -14.65
CA SER A 277 -2.19 -8.17 -13.44
C SER A 277 -1.53 -7.53 -12.21
N GLY A 278 -2.01 -6.34 -11.84
CA GLY A 278 -1.64 -5.64 -10.60
C GLY A 278 -0.34 -4.82 -10.66
N LEU A 279 0.26 -4.63 -11.84
CA LEU A 279 1.51 -3.90 -12.04
C LEU A 279 1.30 -2.43 -12.48
N PRO A 280 2.29 -1.52 -12.27
CA PRO A 280 2.20 -0.12 -12.69
C PRO A 280 1.99 0.04 -14.21
N PRO A 281 1.56 1.23 -14.66
CA PRO A 281 0.57 1.34 -15.74
C PRO A 281 1.15 1.36 -17.16
N TYR A 282 2.40 0.94 -17.42
CA TYR A 282 3.03 1.07 -18.74
C TYR A 282 3.62 -0.22 -19.28
N PHE A 283 3.54 -0.38 -20.60
CA PHE A 283 4.18 -1.47 -21.36
C PHE A 283 5.49 -1.00 -22.00
N TYR A 284 6.54 -1.83 -21.92
CA TYR A 284 7.87 -1.54 -22.46
C TYR A 284 8.40 -2.68 -23.32
N ILE A 285 9.20 -2.32 -24.31
CA ILE A 285 9.98 -3.21 -25.17
C ILE A 285 11.41 -2.66 -25.24
N ALA A 286 12.41 -3.54 -25.14
CA ALA A 286 13.82 -3.19 -25.30
C ALA A 286 14.59 -4.29 -26.05
N CYS A 287 15.75 -3.94 -26.62
CA CYS A 287 16.71 -4.85 -27.23
C CYS A 287 18.12 -4.23 -27.18
N ALA A 288 19.16 -4.99 -27.54
CA ALA A 288 20.54 -4.48 -27.59
C ALA A 288 20.70 -3.32 -28.58
N TYR A 289 21.73 -2.51 -28.36
CA TYR A 289 22.08 -1.40 -29.25
C TYR A 289 22.31 -1.88 -30.69
N GLY A 290 21.60 -1.27 -31.65
CA GLY A 290 21.71 -1.62 -33.08
C GLY A 290 20.76 -2.74 -33.54
N ASP A 291 20.09 -3.42 -32.61
CA ASP A 291 19.01 -4.35 -32.91
C ASP A 291 17.66 -3.63 -32.99
N THR A 292 16.68 -4.32 -33.57
CA THR A 292 15.31 -3.81 -33.69
C THR A 292 14.27 -4.86 -33.30
N VAL A 293 13.11 -4.39 -32.86
CA VAL A 293 11.90 -5.20 -32.69
C VAL A 293 10.79 -4.57 -33.54
N ASP A 294 10.28 -5.34 -34.50
CA ASP A 294 9.20 -4.96 -35.39
C ASP A 294 7.87 -5.41 -34.79
N VAL A 295 7.10 -4.49 -34.22
CA VAL A 295 5.81 -4.79 -33.60
C VAL A 295 4.69 -4.70 -34.64
N HIS A 296 3.92 -5.77 -34.78
CA HIS A 296 2.81 -5.88 -35.72
C HIS A 296 1.46 -5.61 -35.03
N GLN A 297 1.31 -5.99 -33.76
CA GLN A 297 0.06 -5.83 -33.01
C GLN A 297 0.31 -5.82 -31.49
N ILE A 298 -0.50 -5.03 -30.78
CA ILE A 298 -0.60 -5.01 -29.32
C ILE A 298 -2.08 -5.04 -28.97
N ASP A 299 -2.52 -6.04 -28.21
CA ASP A 299 -3.87 -6.11 -27.66
C ASP A 299 -3.83 -6.18 -26.12
N TYR A 300 -4.83 -5.61 -25.46
CA TYR A 300 -5.00 -5.71 -24.01
C TYR A 300 -6.09 -6.70 -23.69
N VAL A 301 -5.77 -7.71 -22.87
CA VAL A 301 -6.73 -8.73 -22.48
C VAL A 301 -7.13 -8.51 -21.02
N GLY A 302 -8.44 -8.53 -20.75
CA GLY A 302 -9.04 -8.41 -19.42
C GLY A 302 -9.89 -9.64 -19.06
N GLU A 303 -10.63 -9.57 -17.96
CA GLU A 303 -11.58 -10.62 -17.55
C GLU A 303 -12.75 -10.75 -18.55
N THR A 304 -13.13 -11.99 -18.87
CA THR A 304 -14.32 -12.28 -19.66
C THR A 304 -15.58 -12.03 -18.81
N LYS A 305 -16.43 -11.09 -19.20
CA LYS A 305 -17.74 -10.91 -18.54
C LYS A 305 -18.69 -12.07 -18.87
N GLN A 306 -19.38 -12.59 -17.84
CA GLN A 306 -20.37 -13.66 -17.98
C GLN A 306 -21.70 -13.21 -18.61
N ASP A 307 -21.90 -11.91 -18.84
CA ASP A 307 -23.17 -11.35 -19.34
C ASP A 307 -23.30 -11.37 -20.87
N GLY A 308 -22.31 -11.92 -21.59
CA GLY A 308 -22.31 -12.01 -23.04
C GLY A 308 -22.11 -10.66 -23.76
N SER A 309 -21.79 -9.59 -23.03
CA SER A 309 -21.37 -8.33 -23.63
C SER A 309 -19.99 -8.49 -24.27
N SER A 310 -19.84 -8.04 -25.52
CA SER A 310 -18.58 -8.16 -26.27
C SER A 310 -17.56 -7.14 -25.74
N ASP A 311 -16.81 -7.53 -24.70
CA ASP A 311 -15.66 -6.77 -24.22
C ASP A 311 -14.40 -7.02 -25.06
N PHE A 312 -14.41 -8.02 -25.94
CA PHE A 312 -13.36 -8.14 -26.95
C PHE A 312 -13.58 -7.09 -28.04
N LYS A 313 -13.01 -5.90 -27.83
CA LYS A 313 -12.70 -4.96 -28.91
C LYS A 313 -11.23 -5.13 -29.27
N PRO A 314 -10.88 -5.86 -30.35
CA PRO A 314 -9.58 -5.65 -30.95
C PRO A 314 -9.48 -4.14 -31.26
N GLY A 315 -8.40 -3.45 -30.88
CA GLY A 315 -8.11 -2.09 -31.36
C GLY A 315 -8.84 -0.86 -30.78
N GLY A 316 -9.35 -0.84 -29.53
CA GLY A 316 -10.12 0.32 -29.02
C GLY A 316 -9.62 1.00 -27.74
N PHE A 317 -9.01 2.19 -27.85
CA PHE A 317 -8.85 3.18 -26.77
C PHE A 317 -10.19 3.85 -26.45
N ASN A 318 -10.45 4.19 -25.18
CA ASN A 318 -11.72 4.81 -24.74
C ASN A 318 -11.52 6.06 -23.87
N ASP A 319 -10.52 6.90 -24.17
CA ASP A 319 -10.37 8.21 -23.50
C ASP A 319 -10.07 9.39 -24.45
N GLY A 320 -10.11 9.18 -25.77
CA GLY A 320 -9.99 10.28 -26.74
C GLY A 320 -8.63 10.99 -26.72
N SER A 321 -7.60 10.44 -26.07
CA SER A 321 -6.24 10.93 -26.22
C SER A 321 -5.55 10.20 -27.38
N LEU A 322 -5.07 10.99 -28.35
CA LEU A 322 -4.52 10.62 -29.68
C LEU A 322 -5.58 10.68 -30.80
N ASP A 323 -5.57 11.84 -31.47
CA ASP A 323 -6.40 12.16 -32.62
C ASP A 323 -6.42 11.04 -33.70
N ALA A 324 -7.63 10.58 -34.00
CA ALA A 324 -8.09 10.22 -35.33
C ALA A 324 -7.25 9.26 -36.22
N ALA A 325 -6.65 8.21 -35.64
CA ALA A 325 -6.20 7.06 -36.43
C ALA A 325 -6.65 5.74 -35.80
N GLY A 326 -7.75 5.18 -36.31
CA GLY A 326 -8.25 3.87 -35.88
C GLY A 326 -7.18 2.79 -36.06
N PHE A 327 -6.83 2.09 -34.98
CA PHE A 327 -5.94 0.92 -35.01
C PHE A 327 -6.76 -0.36 -35.22
N HIS A 328 -7.44 -0.41 -36.36
CA HIS A 328 -7.74 -1.67 -37.02
C HIS A 328 -6.97 -1.67 -38.33
N GLY A 329 -6.31 -2.80 -38.61
CA GLY A 329 -5.67 -3.04 -39.88
C GLY A 329 -6.58 -2.67 -41.05
N LYS A 330 -6.24 -1.56 -41.70
CA LYS A 330 -6.28 -1.49 -43.17
C LYS A 330 -4.93 -1.21 -43.79
N ASN A 331 -3.93 -0.82 -42.98
CA ASN A 331 -2.54 -0.69 -43.42
C ASN A 331 -1.66 -1.22 -42.30
N GLY A 332 -1.15 -2.45 -42.46
CA GLY A 332 -0.24 -3.11 -41.53
C GLY A 332 1.03 -2.29 -41.31
N LYS A 333 0.96 -1.30 -40.42
CA LYS A 333 2.10 -0.50 -40.03
C LYS A 333 2.83 -1.24 -38.93
N THR A 334 3.83 -2.01 -39.33
CA THR A 334 4.87 -2.49 -38.43
C THR A 334 5.57 -1.29 -37.80
N TRP A 335 5.71 -1.31 -36.47
CA TRP A 335 6.48 -0.32 -35.73
C TRP A 335 7.83 -0.89 -35.37
N THR A 336 8.90 -0.29 -35.91
CA THR A 336 10.26 -0.69 -35.57
C THR A 336 10.71 0.07 -34.32
N PHE A 337 10.88 -0.65 -33.22
CA PHE A 337 11.53 -0.14 -32.02
C PHE A 337 13.04 -0.23 -32.18
N ASN A 338 13.70 0.93 -32.13
CA ASN A 338 15.15 1.01 -32.08
C ASN A 338 15.62 1.34 -30.67
N SER A 339 16.60 0.59 -30.19
CA SER A 339 17.23 0.79 -28.87
C SER A 339 18.03 2.10 -28.75
N ASP A 340 18.42 2.71 -29.88
CA ASP A 340 19.10 4.01 -29.96
C ASP A 340 18.16 5.22 -29.76
N LYS A 341 16.84 4.97 -29.74
CA LYS A 341 15.79 5.98 -29.53
C LYS A 341 14.80 5.50 -28.47
N PRO A 342 15.23 5.29 -27.21
CA PRO A 342 14.33 4.84 -26.14
C PRO A 342 13.18 5.84 -26.03
N GLY A 343 11.95 5.37 -26.20
CA GLY A 343 10.74 6.19 -26.33
C GLY A 343 10.48 7.08 -25.13
N GLY A 344 11.12 8.25 -25.08
CA GLY A 344 11.12 9.17 -23.95
C GLY A 344 9.90 10.10 -23.83
N ARG A 345 8.78 9.80 -24.52
CA ARG A 345 7.58 10.66 -24.43
C ARG A 345 6.24 9.96 -24.71
N TYR A 346 6.26 8.67 -25.02
CA TYR A 346 5.08 7.91 -25.49
C TYR A 346 5.03 6.52 -24.87
N ALA A 347 5.32 6.40 -23.57
CA ALA A 347 5.15 5.13 -22.87
C ALA A 347 3.70 4.66 -23.03
N THR A 348 3.52 3.44 -23.53
CA THR A 348 2.21 2.87 -23.82
C THR A 348 1.53 2.56 -22.50
N LYS A 349 0.57 3.41 -22.09
CA LYS A 349 -0.22 3.16 -20.88
C LYS A 349 -1.15 1.96 -21.13
N ILE A 350 -1.15 1.00 -20.22
CA ILE A 350 -2.08 -0.12 -20.26
C ILE A 350 -3.43 0.29 -19.64
N PRO A 351 -4.57 -0.18 -20.17
CA PRO A 351 -5.88 0.04 -19.53
C PRO A 351 -5.99 -0.65 -18.17
N ASP A 352 -6.74 -0.03 -17.25
CA ASP A 352 -7.07 -0.65 -15.97
C ASP A 352 -7.85 -1.97 -16.18
N GLY A 353 -7.55 -2.99 -15.37
CA GLY A 353 -8.17 -4.32 -15.51
C GLY A 353 -7.54 -5.22 -16.58
N THR A 354 -6.45 -4.79 -17.23
CA THR A 354 -5.64 -5.65 -18.10
C THR A 354 -4.98 -6.76 -17.29
N ILE A 355 -5.22 -8.02 -17.66
CA ILE A 355 -4.60 -9.21 -17.09
C ILE A 355 -3.30 -9.58 -17.81
N TYR A 356 -3.25 -9.40 -19.15
CA TYR A 356 -2.02 -9.50 -19.94
C TYR A 356 -2.12 -8.68 -21.24
N VAL A 357 -0.96 -8.31 -21.80
CA VAL A 357 -0.79 -7.68 -23.11
C VAL A 357 -0.43 -8.76 -24.13
N SER A 358 -1.19 -8.90 -25.21
CA SER A 358 -0.84 -9.78 -26.34
C SER A 358 0.04 -9.00 -27.32
N LEU A 359 1.30 -9.40 -27.46
CA LEU A 359 2.27 -8.77 -28.38
C LEU A 359 2.52 -9.67 -29.59
N ARG A 360 2.36 -9.11 -30.80
CA ARG A 360 2.78 -9.74 -32.06
C ARG A 360 3.97 -8.99 -32.63
N TYR A 361 5.07 -9.68 -32.92
CA TYR A 361 6.33 -9.03 -33.31
C TYR A 361 7.24 -9.90 -34.18
N SER A 362 8.22 -9.27 -34.82
CA SER A 362 9.38 -9.91 -35.45
C SER A 362 10.67 -9.32 -34.90
N THR A 363 11.71 -10.13 -34.70
CA THR A 363 13.04 -9.63 -34.33
C THR A 363 14.12 -10.64 -34.69
N LYS A 364 15.33 -10.15 -34.97
CA LYS A 364 16.54 -10.98 -35.06
C LYS A 364 17.39 -10.90 -33.79
N SER A 365 17.00 -10.06 -32.83
CA SER A 365 17.73 -9.85 -31.60
C SER A 365 17.59 -11.05 -30.67
N ASN A 366 18.71 -11.57 -30.18
CA ASN A 366 18.72 -12.56 -29.10
C ASN A 366 18.56 -11.92 -27.70
N SER A 367 18.36 -10.61 -27.65
CA SER A 367 18.31 -9.81 -26.42
C SER A 367 17.03 -8.99 -26.28
N ALA A 368 16.07 -9.19 -27.19
CA ALA A 368 14.80 -8.49 -27.12
C ALA A 368 14.01 -8.92 -25.89
N VAL A 369 13.45 -7.96 -25.15
CA VAL A 369 12.65 -8.18 -23.96
C VAL A 369 11.43 -7.28 -23.94
N ALA A 370 10.36 -7.71 -23.26
CA ALA A 370 9.16 -6.91 -23.01
C ALA A 370 8.64 -7.11 -21.58
N TRP A 371 8.04 -6.07 -20.99
CA TRP A 371 7.49 -6.13 -19.62
C TRP A 371 6.45 -5.03 -19.38
N VAL A 372 5.68 -5.17 -18.28
CA VAL A 372 4.78 -4.15 -17.75
C VAL A 372 5.33 -3.61 -16.43
N GLY A 373 5.34 -2.29 -16.22
CA GLY A 373 5.61 -1.67 -14.90
C GLY A 373 6.15 -0.24 -14.87
#